data_AF-A0A2V8BF65-F1
#
_entry.id   AF-A0A2V8BF65-F1
#
_cell.length_a   1.000
_cell.length_b   1.000
_cell.length_c   1.000
_cell.angle_alpha   90.00
_cell.angle_beta   90.00
_cell.angle_gamma   90.00
#
_symmetry.space_group_name_H-M   'P 1'
#
loop_
_entity.id
_entity.type
_entity.pdbx_description
1 polymer ?
#
loop_
_entity_poly.entity_id
_entity_poly.type
_entity_poly.pdbx_seq_one_letter_code
_entity_poly.pdbx_strand_id
1 'polypeptide(L)'
;MPAVTFMSCRRSRSASRTAAACGCGGRPERCGSGPIRACSTPMPRSSASLSAAPGPTFARRCIVTSCCRGKRARWSETASRRVDRHAGITGRIKRSCRISCIERATSSPTTPAASWVCGANAIAGSTITSGSTCRPASMPEPVCRNRCRHWPVDPIAISPQTHYELYHDWRKALAFCRALPDASPPMPVTFHMFWRQRVGGVWRRVRPFGRKQALPMKAFFATQDLSRCSLTLWSDEDLSANEWIRPFAEHLTFRLYRPDVEARGTPLEAMPAIYRQQDRRVWRDGDLFRALVLHNYGGVYVDMDMVLLRSLGALLSQEFVYQWENYDGAYNGALMHLWKGSDFARELIHGIIEIRPGDSNWGRANFRRAFDRGVRITVFPSSFFDTEWQADLHFEPFKKTPGSAALYDGAFAWHWHNRWDQPIQAGSKFQRLEARTDQKLIQMGFTA
;
A
#
# COMPACT_ATOMS: atom_id res chain seq x y z
N MET A 1 24.12 16.48 -54.34
CA MET A 1 23.56 15.12 -54.54
C MET A 1 22.41 14.92 -53.57
N PRO A 2 21.25 14.40 -54.01
CA PRO A 2 19.99 15.07 -53.71
C PRO A 2 19.10 14.37 -52.67
N ALA A 3 18.23 15.20 -52.09
CA ALA A 3 17.08 14.85 -51.27
C ALA A 3 15.98 14.14 -52.08
N VAL A 4 15.26 13.22 -51.44
CA VAL A 4 14.07 12.58 -52.00
C VAL A 4 12.83 13.08 -51.26
N THR A 5 12.02 13.83 -52.00
CA THR A 5 10.65 14.23 -51.66
C THR A 5 9.72 13.24 -52.36
N PHE A 6 8.68 12.72 -51.68
CA PHE A 6 7.60 12.00 -52.37
C PHE A 6 6.28 12.75 -52.20
N MET A 7 5.77 13.19 -53.35
CA MET A 7 4.48 13.83 -53.56
C MET A 7 3.40 12.79 -53.84
N SER A 8 2.24 13.00 -53.20
CA SER A 8 0.86 12.76 -53.62
C SER A 8 0.58 12.07 -54.98
N CYS A 9 -0.36 11.12 -54.97
CA CYS A 9 -1.24 10.88 -56.10
C CYS A 9 -2.71 10.69 -55.64
N ARG A 10 -3.55 11.68 -55.94
CA ARG A 10 -5.02 11.63 -55.90
C ARG A 10 -5.53 10.82 -57.09
N ARG A 11 -6.57 10.00 -56.88
CA ARG A 11 -7.58 9.72 -57.91
C ARG A 11 -8.99 9.83 -57.33
N SER A 12 -9.68 10.84 -57.82
CA SER A 12 -11.12 11.06 -57.74
C SER A 12 -11.87 10.14 -58.71
N ARG A 13 -13.06 9.67 -58.34
CA ARG A 13 -14.22 9.55 -59.25
C ARG A 13 -15.53 9.69 -58.47
N SER A 14 -16.41 10.44 -59.10
CA SER A 14 -17.71 11.00 -58.71
C SER A 14 -18.89 10.10 -59.09
N ALA A 15 -20.02 10.27 -58.39
CA ALA A 15 -21.43 10.34 -58.86
C ALA A 15 -22.36 9.87 -57.71
N SER A 16 -23.01 10.76 -56.96
CA SER A 16 -24.30 11.43 -57.22
C SER A 16 -25.50 10.49 -57.42
N ARG A 17 -26.43 10.46 -56.45
CA ARG A 17 -27.88 10.61 -56.70
C ARG A 17 -28.64 10.91 -55.40
N THR A 18 -29.29 12.06 -55.44
CA THR A 18 -30.35 12.59 -54.56
C THR A 18 -31.68 11.88 -54.77
N ALA A 19 -32.47 11.75 -53.70
CA ALA A 19 -33.92 11.92 -53.74
C ALA A 19 -34.45 12.24 -52.33
N ALA A 20 -35.08 13.42 -52.21
CA ALA A 20 -35.90 13.84 -51.10
C ALA A 20 -37.37 13.49 -51.38
N ALA A 21 -38.15 13.20 -50.34
CA ALA A 21 -39.60 13.45 -50.36
C ALA A 21 -40.16 13.55 -48.94
N CYS A 22 -40.98 14.57 -48.76
CA CYS A 22 -41.68 15.02 -47.55
C CYS A 22 -42.84 14.08 -47.14
N GLY A 23 -43.34 14.27 -45.91
CA GLY A 23 -44.69 13.82 -45.54
C GLY A 23 -45.02 14.04 -44.06
N CYS A 24 -45.84 15.06 -43.78
CA CYS A 24 -46.28 15.49 -42.46
C CYS A 24 -47.43 14.65 -41.87
N GLY A 25 -47.57 14.67 -40.55
CA GLY A 25 -48.85 14.91 -39.87
C GLY A 25 -49.58 13.72 -39.23
N GLY A 26 -50.02 13.92 -37.97
CA GLY A 26 -51.20 13.23 -37.40
C GLY A 26 -51.00 12.47 -36.09
N ARG A 27 -51.29 13.13 -34.95
CA ARG A 27 -51.73 12.55 -33.65
C ARG A 27 -53.28 12.61 -33.59
N PRO A 28 -53.98 12.17 -32.52
CA PRO A 28 -53.85 11.02 -31.60
C PRO A 28 -55.24 10.32 -31.40
N GLU A 29 -55.46 9.63 -30.26
CA GLU A 29 -56.70 8.99 -29.71
C GLU A 29 -56.67 7.45 -29.72
N ARG A 30 -57.14 6.66 -28.74
CA ARG A 30 -57.80 6.89 -27.44
C ARG A 30 -57.75 5.58 -26.60
N CYS A 31 -58.06 5.76 -25.32
CA CYS A 31 -58.36 4.87 -24.20
C CYS A 31 -58.88 3.43 -24.44
N GLY A 32 -58.57 2.54 -23.48
CA GLY A 32 -59.31 1.29 -23.23
C GLY A 32 -58.81 0.55 -21.98
N SER A 33 -59.68 0.42 -20.98
CA SER A 33 -59.44 -0.05 -19.61
C SER A 33 -60.12 -1.41 -19.30
N GLY A 34 -59.37 -2.35 -18.70
CA GLY A 34 -59.83 -3.49 -17.84
C GLY A 34 -60.54 -4.69 -18.51
N PRO A 35 -60.92 -5.77 -17.77
CA PRO A 35 -60.38 -6.32 -16.51
C PRO A 35 -60.15 -7.87 -16.52
N ILE A 36 -59.50 -8.35 -15.45
CA ILE A 36 -59.48 -9.67 -14.76
C ILE A 36 -60.25 -10.85 -15.39
N ARG A 37 -59.58 -12.01 -15.55
CA ARG A 37 -60.16 -13.35 -15.30
C ARG A 37 -59.09 -14.42 -14.99
N ALA A 38 -59.32 -15.16 -13.91
CA ALA A 38 -58.64 -16.39 -13.53
C ALA A 38 -59.36 -17.61 -14.15
N CYS A 39 -58.62 -18.68 -14.46
CA CYS A 39 -59.09 -20.08 -14.51
C CYS A 39 -57.91 -21.07 -14.67
N SER A 40 -57.69 -21.87 -13.62
CA SER A 40 -57.57 -23.35 -13.54
C SER A 40 -56.89 -24.19 -14.67
N THR A 41 -55.77 -24.86 -14.31
CA THR A 41 -55.32 -26.29 -14.54
C THR A 41 -55.47 -27.00 -15.90
N PRO A 42 -54.66 -28.04 -16.29
CA PRO A 42 -53.92 -29.02 -15.45
C PRO A 42 -52.49 -29.44 -15.89
N MET A 43 -51.91 -30.35 -15.11
CA MET A 43 -50.60 -31.06 -15.21
C MET A 43 -50.25 -31.70 -16.57
N PRO A 44 -48.97 -32.11 -16.75
CA PRO A 44 -48.70 -33.55 -16.72
C PRO A 44 -47.49 -33.99 -15.86
N ARG A 45 -47.58 -35.24 -15.41
CA ARG A 45 -46.57 -36.03 -14.69
C ARG A 45 -45.42 -36.45 -15.62
N SER A 46 -44.19 -36.52 -15.10
CA SER A 46 -43.29 -37.64 -15.42
C SER A 46 -42.28 -37.88 -14.29
N SER A 47 -41.93 -39.15 -14.18
CA SER A 47 -41.32 -39.90 -13.07
C SER A 47 -39.81 -39.75 -12.97
N ALA A 48 -39.29 -39.68 -11.74
CA ALA A 48 -37.87 -39.90 -11.43
C ALA A 48 -37.71 -41.19 -10.59
N SER A 49 -36.92 -42.12 -11.12
CA SER A 49 -36.48 -43.35 -10.47
C SER A 49 -35.14 -43.15 -9.76
N LEU A 50 -35.04 -43.71 -8.56
CA LEU A 50 -33.84 -43.85 -7.75
C LEU A 50 -32.96 -44.99 -8.27
N SER A 51 -31.64 -44.81 -8.27
CA SER A 51 -30.66 -45.90 -8.18
C SER A 51 -29.36 -45.38 -7.56
N ALA A 52 -28.79 -46.22 -6.69
CA ALA A 52 -27.75 -45.90 -5.73
C ALA A 52 -26.38 -46.53 -6.08
N ALA A 53 -25.37 -46.05 -5.36
CA ALA A 53 -24.03 -46.62 -5.08
C ALA A 53 -22.90 -46.36 -6.12
N PRO A 54 -21.59 -46.55 -5.76
CA PRO A 54 -20.94 -46.72 -4.44
C PRO A 54 -19.75 -45.76 -4.18
N GLY A 55 -19.24 -45.76 -2.94
CA GLY A 55 -18.09 -44.96 -2.47
C GLY A 55 -16.69 -45.55 -2.76
N PRO A 56 -15.60 -44.83 -2.43
CA PRO A 56 -14.25 -45.26 -2.75
C PRO A 56 -13.53 -45.95 -1.58
N THR A 57 -12.86 -47.05 -1.93
CA THR A 57 -11.82 -47.77 -1.19
C THR A 57 -10.47 -47.09 -1.35
N PHE A 58 -9.69 -46.95 -0.27
CA PHE A 58 -8.27 -46.58 -0.32
C PHE A 58 -7.41 -47.78 0.07
N ALA A 59 -6.63 -48.27 -0.90
CA ALA A 59 -5.64 -49.32 -0.73
C ALA A 59 -4.26 -48.73 -0.38
N ARG A 60 -3.58 -49.38 0.55
CA ARG A 60 -2.17 -49.17 0.89
C ARG A 60 -1.26 -49.72 -0.22
N ARG A 61 -0.19 -49.01 -0.55
CA ARG A 61 1.01 -49.60 -1.17
C ARG A 61 2.24 -49.25 -0.33
N CYS A 62 2.93 -50.31 0.10
CA CYS A 62 4.28 -50.29 0.62
C CYS A 62 5.27 -50.00 -0.52
N ILE A 63 6.31 -49.20 -0.23
CA ILE A 63 7.60 -49.30 -0.90
C ILE A 63 8.66 -49.35 0.21
N VAL A 64 9.43 -50.43 0.19
CA VAL A 64 10.63 -50.66 1.00
C VAL A 64 11.83 -50.37 0.11
N THR A 65 12.75 -49.51 0.56
CA THR A 65 14.17 -49.61 0.22
C THR A 65 15.00 -49.27 1.45
N SER A 66 16.01 -50.11 1.67
CA SER A 66 16.88 -50.20 2.83
C SER A 66 18.19 -49.44 2.61
N CYS A 67 18.80 -48.90 3.69
CA CYS A 67 20.15 -49.32 4.13
C CYS A 67 20.63 -48.61 5.41
N CYS A 68 20.99 -49.46 6.38
CA CYS A 68 22.13 -49.41 7.29
C CYS A 68 22.26 -48.41 8.47
N ARG A 69 22.02 -49.01 9.64
CA ARG A 69 22.84 -49.08 10.87
C ARG A 69 23.00 -47.84 11.76
N GLY A 70 22.54 -47.97 13.02
CA GLY A 70 23.26 -47.38 14.14
C GLY A 70 22.50 -47.15 15.45
N LYS A 71 22.45 -48.19 16.29
CA LYS A 71 22.40 -48.15 17.77
C LYS A 71 21.08 -47.89 18.50
N ARG A 72 20.93 -48.71 19.55
CA ARG A 72 19.81 -48.89 20.48
C ARG A 72 19.80 -47.80 21.55
N ALA A 73 18.61 -47.38 21.98
CA ALA A 73 18.30 -47.12 23.38
C ALA A 73 16.79 -47.33 23.58
N ARG A 74 16.43 -47.77 24.79
CA ARG A 74 15.23 -48.52 25.18
C ARG A 74 14.36 -47.65 26.10
N TRP A 75 13.10 -48.06 26.24
CA TRP A 75 12.06 -47.61 27.20
C TRP A 75 11.27 -46.36 26.80
N SER A 76 9.97 -46.20 27.05
CA SER A 76 8.81 -47.08 27.23
C SER A 76 7.69 -46.09 27.58
N GLU A 77 6.58 -46.06 26.84
CA GLU A 77 5.36 -45.41 27.33
C GLU A 77 4.15 -46.22 26.90
N THR A 78 3.47 -46.72 27.92
CA THR A 78 2.22 -47.48 27.86
C THR A 78 1.14 -46.53 28.37
N ALA A 79 0.09 -46.25 27.58
CA ALA A 79 -1.22 -45.87 28.13
C ALA A 79 -2.32 -45.90 27.06
N SER A 80 -3.27 -46.81 27.32
CA SER A 80 -4.52 -47.09 26.62
C SER A 80 -5.41 -45.89 26.28
N ARG A 81 -6.04 -45.97 25.10
CA ARG A 81 -7.32 -45.31 24.80
C ARG A 81 -8.47 -46.17 25.31
N ARG A 82 -9.35 -45.61 26.14
CA ARG A 82 -10.75 -46.06 26.29
C ARG A 82 -11.67 -44.95 25.81
N VAL A 83 -12.63 -45.37 25.01
CA VAL A 83 -13.80 -44.62 24.54
C VAL A 83 -14.86 -44.72 25.63
N ASP A 84 -15.57 -43.63 25.92
CA ASP A 84 -17.00 -43.70 26.26
C ASP A 84 -17.71 -42.36 26.03
N ARG A 85 -18.97 -42.48 25.61
CA ARG A 85 -19.93 -41.41 25.28
C ARG A 85 -20.70 -41.00 26.53
N HIS A 86 -21.00 -39.70 26.72
CA HIS A 86 -22.38 -39.20 26.91
C HIS A 86 -22.47 -37.67 26.98
N ALA A 87 -23.70 -37.19 26.83
CA ALA A 87 -24.15 -35.83 26.55
C ALA A 87 -24.20 -34.89 27.77
N GLY A 88 -24.32 -33.57 27.53
CA GLY A 88 -24.87 -32.62 28.50
C GLY A 88 -24.22 -31.23 28.56
N ILE A 89 -24.88 -30.25 27.92
CA ILE A 89 -25.32 -28.95 28.46
C ILE A 89 -24.37 -28.13 29.38
N THR A 90 -24.12 -26.89 28.95
CA THR A 90 -23.81 -25.62 29.67
C THR A 90 -22.43 -25.34 30.29
N GLY A 91 -21.99 -24.09 30.06
CA GLY A 91 -21.26 -23.28 31.04
C GLY A 91 -19.74 -23.24 30.90
N ARG A 92 -19.21 -22.36 30.03
CA ARG A 92 -17.75 -22.09 30.01
C ARG A 92 -17.39 -20.99 31.01
N ILE A 93 -17.00 -21.43 32.20
CA ILE A 93 -16.29 -20.62 33.21
C ILE A 93 -14.89 -20.28 32.66
N LYS A 94 -14.53 -19.00 32.65
CA LYS A 94 -13.15 -18.52 32.43
C LYS A 94 -12.32 -18.85 33.68
N ARG A 95 -11.28 -19.67 33.55
CA ARG A 95 -10.20 -19.76 34.55
C ARG A 95 -9.00 -18.97 34.05
N SER A 96 -8.66 -17.93 34.80
CA SER A 96 -7.44 -17.14 34.73
C SER A 96 -6.28 -17.93 35.35
N CYS A 97 -5.19 -18.12 34.62
CA CYS A 97 -3.90 -18.51 35.21
C CYS A 97 -3.14 -17.23 35.60
N ARG A 98 -2.99 -17.01 36.91
CA ARG A 98 -1.97 -16.12 37.50
C ARG A 98 -0.63 -16.87 37.48
N ILE A 99 0.38 -16.25 36.89
CA ILE A 99 1.79 -16.64 37.10
C ILE A 99 2.34 -15.69 38.15
N SER A 100 2.70 -16.22 39.31
CA SER A 100 3.45 -15.53 40.36
C SER A 100 4.94 -15.87 40.21
N CYS A 101 5.77 -14.87 39.94
CA CYS A 101 7.22 -14.99 40.03
C CYS A 101 7.65 -14.88 41.49
N ILE A 102 8.47 -15.84 41.94
CA ILE A 102 9.14 -15.85 43.24
C ILE A 102 10.52 -15.22 43.03
N GLU A 103 10.79 -14.12 43.73
CA GLU A 103 12.12 -13.55 43.88
C GLU A 103 12.98 -14.41 44.81
N ARG A 104 14.26 -14.59 44.45
CA ARG A 104 15.31 -14.98 45.40
C ARG A 104 16.48 -14.01 45.26
N ALA A 105 16.72 -13.29 46.34
CA ALA A 105 17.91 -12.50 46.58
C ALA A 105 19.12 -13.40 46.91
N THR A 106 20.28 -13.07 46.36
CA THR A 106 21.59 -13.41 46.94
C THR A 106 22.63 -12.36 46.57
N SER A 107 23.54 -12.16 47.51
CA SER A 107 24.45 -11.04 47.78
C SER A 107 25.68 -10.89 46.88
N SER A 108 26.22 -9.67 46.86
CA SER A 108 27.50 -9.21 46.29
C SER A 108 28.73 -9.95 46.82
N PRO A 109 29.88 -9.85 46.11
CA PRO A 109 31.01 -9.10 46.68
C PRO A 109 31.85 -8.26 45.69
N THR A 110 32.25 -7.09 46.20
CA THR A 110 33.54 -6.36 46.17
C THR A 110 34.46 -6.32 44.93
N THR A 111 34.77 -5.07 44.55
CA THR A 111 35.82 -4.55 43.65
C THR A 111 37.25 -4.85 44.11
N PRO A 112 38.25 -4.77 43.20
CA PRO A 112 39.43 -3.99 43.55
C PRO A 112 39.97 -3.04 42.47
N ALA A 113 40.76 -2.11 43.00
CA ALA A 113 41.39 -0.91 42.46
C ALA A 113 42.25 -1.05 41.19
N ALA A 114 42.23 0.03 40.40
CA ALA A 114 43.25 0.38 39.42
C ALA A 114 44.49 0.94 40.13
N SER A 115 45.68 0.45 39.75
CA SER A 115 46.96 1.01 40.16
C SER A 115 47.62 1.74 38.99
N TRP A 116 48.06 2.96 39.28
CA TRP A 116 48.93 3.78 38.45
C TRP A 116 50.37 3.33 38.66
N VAL A 117 51.15 3.17 37.59
CA VAL A 117 52.61 3.12 37.64
C VAL A 117 53.16 4.17 36.69
N CYS A 118 53.77 5.19 37.29
CA CYS A 118 54.72 6.07 36.61
C CYS A 118 56.07 5.37 36.51
N GLY A 119 56.69 5.42 35.34
CA GLY A 119 58.08 5.01 35.13
C GLY A 119 58.70 5.91 34.06
N ALA A 120 59.48 6.89 34.52
CA ALA A 120 60.40 7.65 33.68
C ALA A 120 61.71 6.87 33.51
N ASN A 121 62.30 6.89 32.32
CA ASN A 121 63.71 7.22 32.14
C ASN A 121 64.07 7.41 30.66
N ALA A 122 64.92 8.42 30.45
CA ALA A 122 65.45 8.92 29.20
C ALA A 122 66.57 8.05 28.62
N ILE A 123 66.91 8.24 27.34
CA ILE A 123 68.24 8.70 26.85
C ILE A 123 68.21 8.84 25.32
N ALA A 124 69.04 9.76 24.85
CA ALA A 124 69.15 10.42 23.55
C ALA A 124 69.42 9.55 22.32
N GLY A 125 69.10 10.12 21.16
CA GLY A 125 69.56 9.67 19.84
C GLY A 125 69.06 10.60 18.74
N SER A 126 69.89 11.60 18.40
CA SER A 126 69.67 12.56 17.32
C SER A 126 69.97 11.93 15.96
N THR A 127 69.02 11.93 15.02
CA THR A 127 69.36 11.90 13.59
C THR A 127 68.31 12.66 12.78
N ILE A 128 68.81 13.63 12.03
CA ILE A 128 68.10 14.47 11.07
C ILE A 128 67.77 13.61 9.84
N THR A 129 66.49 13.51 9.49
CA THR A 129 66.06 13.18 8.13
C THR A 129 64.80 13.97 7.78
N SER A 130 64.96 14.84 6.80
CA SER A 130 63.89 15.58 6.12
C SER A 130 62.94 14.60 5.43
N GLY A 131 61.74 14.45 5.97
CA GLY A 131 60.64 13.70 5.36
C GLY A 131 59.39 14.58 5.31
N SER A 132 59.02 15.01 4.11
CA SER A 132 57.78 15.72 3.81
C SER A 132 56.57 14.90 4.25
N THR A 133 55.92 15.33 5.33
CA THR A 133 54.62 14.78 5.75
C THR A 133 53.52 15.77 5.35
N CYS A 134 52.74 15.39 4.35
CA CYS A 134 51.50 16.05 3.99
C CYS A 134 50.56 16.03 5.20
N ARG A 135 50.17 17.21 5.68
CA ARG A 135 49.08 17.37 6.64
C ARG A 135 47.78 16.85 5.98
N PRO A 136 46.97 16.02 6.64
CA PRO A 136 45.60 15.82 6.20
C PRO A 136 44.84 17.12 6.42
N ALA A 137 44.24 17.65 5.36
CA ALA A 137 43.27 18.71 5.46
C ALA A 137 42.13 18.22 6.36
N SER A 138 41.96 18.85 7.52
CA SER A 138 40.78 18.71 8.34
C SER A 138 39.57 19.12 7.49
N MET A 139 38.77 18.13 7.10
CA MET A 139 37.47 18.39 6.48
C MET A 139 36.63 19.20 7.47
N PRO A 140 36.04 20.34 7.08
CA PRO A 140 35.11 21.03 7.95
C PRO A 140 33.93 20.09 8.19
N GLU A 141 33.64 19.85 9.47
CA GLU A 141 32.40 19.19 9.87
C GLU A 141 31.21 19.88 9.19
N PRO A 142 30.24 19.14 8.64
CA PRO A 142 29.04 19.75 8.10
C PRO A 142 28.29 20.36 9.29
N VAL A 143 28.42 21.68 9.44
CA VAL A 143 27.59 22.46 10.34
C VAL A 143 26.17 22.37 9.80
N CYS A 144 25.40 21.39 10.28
CA CYS A 144 23.96 21.33 10.17
C CYS A 144 23.38 22.53 10.92
N ARG A 145 23.38 23.70 10.27
CA ARG A 145 22.58 24.85 10.72
C ARG A 145 21.12 24.49 10.45
N ASN A 146 20.52 23.77 11.39
CA ASN A 146 19.08 23.72 11.58
C ASN A 146 18.58 25.14 11.87
N ARG A 147 18.38 25.92 10.80
CA ARG A 147 17.48 27.07 10.88
C ARG A 147 16.10 26.48 11.10
N CYS A 148 15.61 26.54 12.33
CA CYS A 148 14.21 26.31 12.67
C CYS A 148 13.37 27.28 11.82
N ARG A 149 12.93 26.81 10.65
CA ARG A 149 11.87 27.49 9.91
C ARG A 149 10.63 27.30 10.75
N HIS A 150 10.02 28.39 11.21
CA HIS A 150 8.66 28.32 11.75
C HIS A 150 7.76 27.81 10.62
N TRP A 151 7.25 26.60 10.81
CA TRP A 151 6.28 26.00 9.90
C TRP A 151 4.92 26.62 10.24
N PRO A 152 4.16 27.11 9.25
CA PRO A 152 2.86 27.75 9.51
C PRO A 152 1.77 26.78 9.98
N VAL A 153 2.07 25.48 10.04
CA VAL A 153 1.19 24.44 10.59
C VAL A 153 2.01 23.62 11.57
N ASP A 154 1.66 23.70 12.84
CA ASP A 154 2.32 22.90 13.88
C ASP A 154 2.10 21.40 13.60
N PRO A 155 3.09 20.54 13.88
CA PRO A 155 2.91 19.11 13.82
C PRO A 155 1.74 18.66 14.70
N ILE A 156 0.90 17.77 14.17
CA ILE A 156 -0.17 17.11 14.90
C ILE A 156 0.46 16.16 15.92
N ALA A 157 0.35 16.52 17.20
CA ALA A 157 0.91 15.79 18.32
C ALA A 157 -0.06 14.72 18.85
N ILE A 158 -0.27 13.65 18.08
CA ILE A 158 -1.06 12.49 18.51
C ILE A 158 -0.23 11.20 18.50
N SER A 159 -0.55 10.29 19.41
CA SER A 159 0.07 8.96 19.49
C SER A 159 -0.88 7.94 20.13
N PRO A 160 -0.67 6.62 19.93
CA PRO A 160 -1.47 5.60 20.61
C PRO A 160 -1.45 5.73 22.14
N GLN A 161 -0.37 6.28 22.72
CA GLN A 161 -0.24 6.47 24.17
C GLN A 161 -1.06 7.65 24.71
N THR A 162 -1.28 8.67 23.89
CA THR A 162 -1.91 9.93 24.33
C THR A 162 -3.35 10.07 23.83
N HIS A 163 -3.69 9.42 22.73
CA HIS A 163 -4.96 9.56 22.02
C HIS A 163 -5.48 8.19 21.56
N TYR A 164 -5.40 7.19 22.44
CA TYR A 164 -5.73 5.79 22.15
C TYR A 164 -7.07 5.64 21.40
N GLU A 165 -8.08 6.38 21.82
CA GLU A 165 -9.40 6.34 21.22
C GLU A 165 -9.43 6.76 19.74
N LEU A 166 -8.51 7.61 19.27
CA LEU A 166 -8.41 7.94 17.84
C LEU A 166 -7.94 6.74 17.01
N TYR A 167 -7.15 5.84 17.60
CA TYR A 167 -6.58 4.66 16.92
C TYR A 167 -7.56 3.48 16.90
N HIS A 168 -8.47 3.40 17.89
CA HIS A 168 -9.37 2.25 18.07
C HIS A 168 -10.87 2.57 17.90
N ASP A 169 -11.25 3.84 17.75
CA ASP A 169 -12.63 4.26 17.44
C ASP A 169 -12.64 5.18 16.22
N TRP A 170 -13.00 4.59 15.08
CA TRP A 170 -13.08 5.30 13.81
C TRP A 170 -14.00 6.53 13.84
N ARG A 171 -15.04 6.56 14.68
CA ARG A 171 -15.93 7.73 14.75
C ARG A 171 -15.23 8.92 15.39
N LYS A 172 -14.44 8.68 16.44
CA LYS A 172 -13.62 9.71 17.08
C LYS A 172 -12.50 10.17 16.16
N ALA A 173 -11.88 9.23 15.44
CA ALA A 173 -10.90 9.56 14.41
C ALA A 173 -11.49 10.50 13.34
N LEU A 174 -12.66 10.18 12.78
CA LEU A 174 -13.31 11.04 11.79
C LEU A 174 -13.76 12.39 12.37
N ALA A 175 -14.22 12.42 13.63
CA ALA A 175 -14.52 13.68 14.30
C ALA A 175 -13.28 14.57 14.42
N PHE A 176 -12.13 13.98 14.78
CA PHE A 176 -10.85 14.67 14.80
C PHE A 176 -10.46 15.18 13.41
N CYS A 177 -10.53 14.33 12.38
CA CYS A 177 -10.18 14.74 11.02
C CYS A 177 -11.05 15.89 10.50
N ARG A 178 -12.34 15.92 10.83
CA ARG A 178 -13.24 17.02 10.44
C ARG A 178 -12.85 18.36 11.07
N ALA A 179 -12.22 18.34 12.25
CA ALA A 179 -11.73 19.55 12.89
C ALA A 179 -10.42 20.07 12.26
N LEU A 180 -9.70 19.23 11.50
CA LEU A 180 -8.48 19.65 10.80
C LEU A 180 -8.82 20.49 9.55
N PRO A 181 -8.07 21.57 9.29
CA PRO A 181 -8.31 22.43 8.14
C PRO A 181 -7.91 21.76 6.82
N ASP A 182 -8.62 22.10 5.74
CA ASP A 182 -8.12 21.87 4.37
C ASP A 182 -7.05 22.91 4.03
N ALA A 183 -5.86 22.73 4.61
CA ALA A 183 -4.73 23.61 4.38
C ALA A 183 -3.95 23.21 3.12
N SER A 184 -3.25 24.18 2.53
CA SER A 184 -2.17 23.91 1.59
C SER A 184 -0.92 23.41 2.33
N PRO A 185 -0.09 22.57 1.72
CA PRO A 185 1.17 22.15 2.33
C PRO A 185 2.09 23.35 2.59
N PRO A 186 2.87 23.35 3.68
CA PRO A 186 3.72 24.49 4.01
C PRO A 186 4.88 24.69 3.01
N MET A 187 5.29 23.63 2.30
CA MET A 187 6.32 23.64 1.28
C MET A 187 5.82 22.89 0.03
N PRO A 188 6.42 23.08 -1.15
CA PRO A 188 6.11 22.26 -2.31
C PRO A 188 6.33 20.77 -2.03
N VAL A 189 5.38 19.92 -2.42
CA VAL A 189 5.42 18.47 -2.20
C VAL A 189 5.14 17.73 -3.49
N THR A 190 5.93 16.69 -3.75
CA THR A 190 5.67 15.77 -4.87
C THR A 190 4.97 14.53 -4.35
N PHE A 191 3.90 14.14 -5.03
CA PHE A 191 3.19 12.89 -4.85
C PHE A 191 3.70 11.88 -5.86
N HIS A 192 3.85 10.64 -5.42
CA HIS A 192 4.39 9.53 -6.18
C HIS A 192 3.40 8.39 -6.18
N MET A 193 3.00 7.97 -7.37
CA MET A 193 2.14 6.82 -7.61
C MET A 193 2.85 5.86 -8.56
N PHE A 194 2.72 4.56 -8.36
CA PHE A 194 3.40 3.54 -9.17
C PHE A 194 2.43 2.51 -9.74
N TRP A 195 2.54 2.27 -11.05
CA TRP A 195 1.80 1.22 -11.71
C TRP A 195 2.69 0.38 -12.63
N ARG A 196 2.71 -0.94 -12.39
CA ARG A 196 3.39 -1.89 -13.27
C ARG A 196 2.42 -2.37 -14.36
N GLN A 197 2.77 -2.14 -15.62
CA GLN A 197 2.10 -2.62 -16.85
C GLN A 197 2.70 -3.94 -17.34
N ARG A 198 4.03 -4.09 -17.33
CA ARG A 198 4.70 -5.14 -18.10
C ARG A 198 4.55 -6.51 -17.47
N VAL A 199 4.25 -7.50 -18.31
CA VAL A 199 4.18 -8.93 -17.96
C VAL A 199 5.56 -9.57 -18.08
N GLY A 200 6.05 -10.16 -16.99
CA GLY A 200 7.14 -11.14 -17.03
C GLY A 200 6.60 -12.58 -17.08
N GLY A 201 6.50 -13.18 -18.26
CA GLY A 201 6.20 -14.62 -18.44
C GLY A 201 4.72 -15.04 -18.42
N VAL A 202 4.47 -16.28 -18.85
CA VAL A 202 3.15 -16.86 -19.20
C VAL A 202 2.11 -16.86 -18.06
N TRP A 203 2.52 -16.67 -16.80
CA TRP A 203 1.67 -16.88 -15.63
C TRP A 203 1.55 -15.67 -14.67
N ARG A 204 2.03 -14.47 -15.04
CA ARG A 204 1.96 -13.29 -14.15
C ARG A 204 0.74 -12.42 -14.47
N ARG A 205 -0.13 -12.16 -13.48
CA ARG A 205 -1.24 -11.19 -13.59
C ARG A 205 -0.65 -9.78 -13.45
N VAL A 206 -0.46 -9.09 -14.56
CA VAL A 206 -0.27 -7.64 -14.60
C VAL A 206 -1.41 -7.05 -15.42
N ARG A 207 -1.90 -5.87 -15.02
CA ARG A 207 -3.16 -5.30 -15.50
C ARG A 207 -2.88 -4.04 -16.31
N PRO A 208 -3.50 -3.88 -17.48
CA PRO A 208 -3.47 -2.63 -18.20
C PRO A 208 -3.90 -1.47 -17.30
N PHE A 209 -3.20 -0.34 -17.39
CA PHE A 209 -3.66 0.89 -16.76
C PHE A 209 -5.04 1.26 -17.34
N GLY A 210 -6.05 1.42 -16.47
CA GLY A 210 -7.39 1.77 -16.87
C GLY A 210 -8.17 2.53 -15.80
N ARG A 211 -9.50 2.48 -15.90
CA ARG A 211 -10.44 3.21 -15.05
C ARG A 211 -10.12 3.20 -13.55
N LYS A 212 -9.83 2.01 -12.99
CA LYS A 212 -9.54 1.87 -11.56
C LYS A 212 -8.25 2.57 -11.16
N GLN A 213 -7.23 2.51 -12.01
CA GLN A 213 -5.94 3.16 -11.80
C GLN A 213 -6.01 4.67 -12.00
N ALA A 214 -6.96 5.15 -12.79
CA ALA A 214 -7.14 6.59 -13.03
C ALA A 214 -7.77 7.31 -11.83
N LEU A 215 -8.65 6.65 -11.07
CA LEU A 215 -9.36 7.29 -9.95
C LEU A 215 -8.45 7.91 -8.88
N PRO A 216 -7.40 7.26 -8.36
CA PRO A 216 -6.45 7.85 -7.41
C PRO A 216 -5.82 9.15 -7.93
N MET A 217 -5.47 9.17 -9.21
CA MET A 217 -4.86 10.32 -9.85
C MET A 217 -5.87 11.46 -10.02
N LYS A 218 -7.08 11.14 -10.50
CA LYS A 218 -8.21 12.08 -10.53
C LYS A 218 -8.46 12.67 -9.14
N ALA A 219 -8.42 11.83 -8.11
CA ALA A 219 -8.61 12.23 -6.73
C ALA A 219 -7.51 13.18 -6.23
N PHE A 220 -6.25 12.97 -6.62
CA PHE A 220 -5.17 13.94 -6.38
C PHE A 220 -5.51 15.31 -6.96
N PHE A 221 -5.86 15.39 -8.24
CA PHE A 221 -6.19 16.67 -8.88
C PHE A 221 -7.41 17.35 -8.27
N ALA A 222 -8.39 16.56 -7.82
CA ALA A 222 -9.63 17.06 -7.22
C ALA A 222 -9.49 17.53 -5.76
N THR A 223 -8.34 17.30 -5.10
CA THR A 223 -8.22 17.49 -3.65
C THR A 223 -6.97 18.20 -3.18
N GLN A 224 -5.86 18.14 -3.93
CA GLN A 224 -4.60 18.77 -3.53
C GLN A 224 -4.47 20.17 -4.12
N ASP A 225 -3.74 21.05 -3.42
CA ASP A 225 -3.39 22.38 -3.92
C ASP A 225 -2.35 22.28 -5.04
N LEU A 226 -2.79 22.39 -6.30
CA LEU A 226 -1.92 22.25 -7.48
C LEU A 226 -0.85 23.33 -7.62
N SER A 227 -0.92 24.44 -6.85
CA SER A 227 0.15 25.43 -6.81
C SER A 227 1.35 24.98 -5.97
N ARG A 228 1.16 23.97 -5.10
CA ARG A 228 2.16 23.45 -4.17
C ARG A 228 2.37 21.95 -4.27
N CYS A 229 1.43 21.22 -4.85
CA CYS A 229 1.48 19.79 -5.04
C CYS A 229 1.72 19.46 -6.51
N SER A 230 2.65 18.53 -6.76
CA SER A 230 2.84 17.93 -8.09
C SER A 230 2.63 16.43 -8.01
N LEU A 231 2.24 15.80 -9.12
CA LEU A 231 2.08 14.35 -9.21
C LEU A 231 3.08 13.77 -10.21
N THR A 232 3.78 12.74 -9.77
CA THR A 232 4.60 11.88 -10.63
C THR A 232 3.98 10.50 -10.72
N LEU A 233 3.58 10.11 -11.92
CA LEU A 233 3.18 8.74 -12.23
C LEU A 233 4.40 7.96 -12.71
N TRP A 234 4.76 6.95 -11.94
CA TRP A 234 5.82 6.02 -12.25
C TRP A 234 5.25 4.74 -12.86
N SER A 235 5.91 4.21 -13.88
CA SER A 235 5.53 2.93 -14.48
C SER A 235 6.73 2.26 -15.12
N ASP A 236 6.67 0.94 -15.34
CA ASP A 236 7.67 0.20 -16.11
C ASP A 236 7.44 0.29 -17.63
N GLU A 237 6.42 1.04 -18.06
CA GLU A 237 6.15 1.40 -19.45
C GLU A 237 5.76 2.90 -19.55
N ASP A 238 5.76 3.44 -20.77
CA ASP A 238 5.30 4.81 -21.01
C ASP A 238 3.76 4.86 -20.99
N LEU A 239 3.21 5.64 -20.05
CA LEU A 239 1.77 5.84 -19.87
C LEU A 239 1.27 7.16 -20.44
N SER A 240 2.13 7.99 -21.04
CA SER A 240 1.80 9.34 -21.50
C SER A 240 0.65 9.40 -22.51
N ALA A 241 0.49 8.34 -23.30
CA ALA A 241 -0.59 8.21 -24.28
C ALA A 241 -1.87 7.54 -23.75
N ASN A 242 -1.94 7.16 -22.47
CA ASN A 242 -3.10 6.44 -21.92
C ASN A 242 -4.34 7.33 -21.84
N GLU A 243 -5.44 6.89 -22.44
CA GLU A 243 -6.68 7.68 -22.58
C GLU A 243 -7.28 8.15 -21.25
N TRP A 244 -7.10 7.37 -20.18
CA TRP A 244 -7.73 7.64 -18.88
C TRP A 244 -7.08 8.79 -18.11
N ILE A 245 -5.85 9.15 -18.47
CA ILE A 245 -5.06 10.19 -17.80
C ILE A 245 -4.62 11.29 -18.75
N ARG A 246 -4.86 11.12 -20.05
CA ARG A 246 -4.62 12.14 -21.07
C ARG A 246 -5.17 13.53 -20.71
N PRO A 247 -6.38 13.68 -20.10
CA PRO A 247 -6.86 14.99 -19.68
C PRO A 247 -5.99 15.72 -18.65
N PHE A 248 -5.10 15.00 -17.95
CA PHE A 248 -4.24 15.54 -16.91
C PHE A 248 -2.76 15.54 -17.32
N ALA A 249 -2.43 15.13 -18.55
CA ALA A 249 -1.06 14.88 -18.98
C ALA A 249 -0.15 16.11 -18.83
N GLU A 250 -0.68 17.32 -19.08
CA GLU A 250 0.06 18.58 -18.92
C GLU A 250 0.40 18.92 -17.47
N HIS A 251 -0.34 18.35 -16.51
CA HIS A 251 -0.17 18.55 -15.08
C HIS A 251 0.51 17.36 -14.39
N LEU A 252 0.94 16.36 -15.16
CA LEU A 252 1.48 15.10 -14.67
C LEU A 252 2.92 14.90 -15.14
N THR A 253 3.80 14.51 -14.21
CA THR A 253 5.13 14.04 -14.58
C THR A 253 5.09 12.53 -14.80
N PHE A 254 5.42 12.08 -16.00
CA PHE A 254 5.60 10.66 -16.29
C PHE A 254 7.05 10.24 -16.05
N ARG A 255 7.27 9.10 -15.38
CA ARG A 255 8.61 8.53 -15.21
C ARG A 255 8.62 7.04 -15.44
N LEU A 256 9.63 6.58 -16.19
CA LEU A 256 9.94 5.17 -16.29
C LEU A 256 10.66 4.71 -15.03
N TYR A 257 10.05 3.81 -14.27
CA TYR A 257 10.65 3.20 -13.10
C TYR A 257 11.61 2.08 -13.50
N ARG A 258 12.86 2.27 -13.11
CA ARG A 258 13.93 1.30 -13.28
C ARG A 258 14.65 1.10 -11.95
N PRO A 259 14.44 -0.03 -11.24
CA PRO A 259 15.07 -0.27 -9.95
C PRO A 259 16.59 -0.13 -9.95
N ASP A 260 17.25 -0.48 -11.07
CA ASP A 260 18.69 -0.35 -11.23
C ASP A 260 19.18 1.10 -11.32
N VAL A 261 18.33 2.01 -11.80
CA VAL A 261 18.63 3.44 -11.85
C VAL A 261 18.36 4.06 -10.49
N GLU A 262 17.22 3.73 -9.89
CA GLU A 262 16.82 4.29 -8.58
C GLU A 262 17.66 3.75 -7.42
N ALA A 263 18.28 2.57 -7.54
CA ALA A 263 19.18 2.05 -6.53
C ALA A 263 20.54 2.79 -6.48
N ARG A 264 20.92 3.57 -7.50
CA ARG A 264 22.23 4.24 -7.56
C ARG A 264 22.40 5.25 -6.43
N GLY A 265 23.58 5.27 -5.82
CA GLY A 265 23.87 6.10 -4.66
C GLY A 265 23.21 5.62 -3.37
N THR A 266 22.58 4.44 -3.38
CA THR A 266 22.03 3.80 -2.17
C THR A 266 22.81 2.52 -1.85
N PRO A 267 22.75 2.02 -0.60
CA PRO A 267 23.29 0.71 -0.25
C PRO A 267 22.78 -0.45 -1.14
N LEU A 268 21.63 -0.30 -1.80
CA LEU A 268 21.11 -1.32 -2.72
C LEU A 268 21.86 -1.38 -4.05
N GLU A 269 22.62 -0.37 -4.46
CA GLU A 269 23.33 -0.33 -5.76
C GLU A 269 24.22 -1.56 -5.97
N ALA A 270 24.93 -1.98 -4.93
CA ALA A 270 25.82 -3.14 -4.94
C ALA A 270 25.07 -4.49 -4.88
N MET A 271 23.73 -4.48 -4.82
CA MET A 271 22.89 -5.66 -4.57
C MET A 271 21.82 -5.90 -5.64
N PRO A 272 22.19 -6.03 -6.93
CA PRO A 272 21.24 -6.28 -8.02
C PRO A 272 20.41 -7.54 -7.83
N ALA A 273 20.93 -8.54 -7.13
CA ALA A 273 20.19 -9.76 -6.82
C ALA A 273 18.94 -9.49 -5.94
N ILE A 274 18.89 -8.40 -5.18
CA ILE A 274 17.75 -8.05 -4.33
C ILE A 274 16.69 -7.28 -5.12
N TYR A 275 17.08 -6.19 -5.78
CA TYR A 275 16.11 -5.28 -6.40
C TYR A 275 15.64 -5.74 -7.80
N ARG A 276 16.28 -6.74 -8.42
CA ARG A 276 15.82 -7.34 -9.69
C ARG A 276 14.79 -8.46 -9.49
N GLN A 277 14.61 -8.94 -8.26
CA GLN A 277 13.59 -9.95 -7.98
C GLN A 277 12.19 -9.32 -8.05
N GLN A 278 11.30 -9.96 -8.80
CA GLN A 278 9.92 -9.52 -8.98
C GLN A 278 8.96 -10.57 -8.43
N ASP A 279 7.91 -10.15 -7.75
CA ASP A 279 6.85 -11.06 -7.29
C ASP A 279 5.62 -11.03 -8.22
N ARG A 280 4.78 -12.09 -8.11
CA ARG A 280 3.58 -12.23 -8.95
C ARG A 280 2.48 -11.24 -8.59
N ARG A 281 2.42 -10.78 -7.33
CA ARG A 281 1.39 -9.88 -6.81
C ARG A 281 1.82 -8.41 -6.82
N VAL A 282 3.08 -8.13 -7.21
CA VAL A 282 3.68 -6.79 -7.29
C VAL A 282 3.84 -6.13 -5.91
N TRP A 283 3.66 -6.90 -4.82
CA TRP A 283 3.76 -6.38 -3.46
C TRP A 283 5.21 -6.02 -3.12
N ARG A 284 6.14 -6.85 -3.57
CA ARG A 284 7.57 -6.64 -3.39
C ARG A 284 8.04 -5.43 -4.19
N ASP A 285 7.60 -5.35 -5.44
CA ASP A 285 7.93 -4.24 -6.33
C ASP A 285 7.41 -2.91 -5.77
N GLY A 286 6.19 -2.88 -5.24
CA GLY A 286 5.61 -1.69 -4.61
C GLY A 286 6.33 -1.25 -3.33
N ASP A 287 6.77 -2.19 -2.49
CA ASP A 287 7.56 -1.88 -1.28
C ASP A 287 8.97 -1.37 -1.62
N LEU A 288 9.63 -2.01 -2.59
CA LEU A 288 10.92 -1.56 -3.10
C LEU A 288 10.81 -0.16 -3.71
N PHE A 289 9.79 0.06 -4.56
CA PHE A 289 9.52 1.33 -5.20
C PHE A 289 9.36 2.45 -4.17
N ARG A 290 8.44 2.29 -3.21
CA ARG A 290 8.14 3.36 -2.25
C ARG A 290 9.34 3.68 -1.36
N ALA A 291 10.14 2.68 -0.97
CA ALA A 291 11.36 2.90 -0.21
C ALA A 291 12.41 3.67 -1.02
N LEU A 292 12.71 3.25 -2.26
CA LEU A 292 13.69 3.92 -3.12
C LEU A 292 13.28 5.35 -3.48
N VAL A 293 12.03 5.53 -3.91
CA VAL A 293 11.55 6.84 -4.38
C VAL A 293 11.48 7.83 -3.23
N LEU A 294 10.93 7.45 -2.07
CA LEU A 294 10.88 8.35 -0.93
C LEU A 294 12.27 8.63 -0.35
N HIS A 295 13.20 7.67 -0.38
CA HIS A 295 14.60 7.92 -0.02
C HIS A 295 15.25 8.96 -0.94
N ASN A 296 15.11 8.79 -2.26
CA ASN A 296 15.81 9.60 -3.26
C ASN A 296 15.19 10.99 -3.49
N TYR A 297 13.87 11.10 -3.35
CA TYR A 297 13.10 12.28 -3.71
C TYR A 297 12.29 12.88 -2.56
N GLY A 298 12.04 12.12 -1.48
CA GLY A 298 11.09 12.51 -0.44
C GLY A 298 9.66 12.57 -0.98
N GLY A 299 8.80 13.35 -0.32
CA GLY A 299 7.43 13.58 -0.75
C GLY A 299 6.46 12.51 -0.25
N VAL A 300 5.33 12.37 -0.94
CA VAL A 300 4.22 11.49 -0.55
C VAL A 300 4.15 10.31 -1.50
N TYR A 301 4.11 9.11 -0.96
CA TYR A 301 3.75 7.92 -1.74
C TYR A 301 2.28 7.58 -1.52
N VAL A 302 1.56 7.23 -2.59
CA VAL A 302 0.16 6.78 -2.55
C VAL A 302 0.01 5.50 -3.37
N ASP A 303 -0.52 4.44 -2.76
CA ASP A 303 -0.89 3.21 -3.46
C ASP A 303 -2.01 3.51 -4.47
N MET A 304 -1.96 2.84 -5.63
CA MET A 304 -2.93 3.05 -6.71
C MET A 304 -4.34 2.54 -6.38
N ASP A 305 -4.57 1.95 -5.20
CA ASP A 305 -5.88 1.59 -4.70
C ASP A 305 -6.42 2.52 -3.60
N MET A 306 -5.87 3.73 -3.50
CA MET A 306 -6.33 4.77 -2.58
C MET A 306 -6.96 5.97 -3.31
N VAL A 307 -8.10 6.44 -2.83
CA VAL A 307 -8.75 7.68 -3.28
C VAL A 307 -8.51 8.75 -2.23
N LEU A 308 -7.81 9.83 -2.59
CA LEU A 308 -7.70 11.01 -1.74
C LEU A 308 -9.05 11.73 -1.68
N LEU A 309 -9.58 11.94 -0.48
CA LEU A 309 -10.92 12.50 -0.29
C LEU A 309 -10.90 14.02 -0.04
N ARG A 310 -9.77 14.53 0.46
CA ARG A 310 -9.49 15.96 0.72
C ARG A 310 -7.99 16.26 0.76
N SER A 311 -7.61 17.52 0.97
CA SER A 311 -6.20 17.95 0.99
C SER A 311 -5.43 17.24 2.10
N LEU A 312 -4.22 16.75 1.81
CA LEU A 312 -3.32 16.23 2.85
C LEU A 312 -2.56 17.35 3.58
N GLY A 313 -2.66 18.61 3.16
CA GLY A 313 -1.75 19.69 3.58
C GLY A 313 -1.59 19.86 5.09
N ALA A 314 -2.65 19.62 5.88
CA ALA A 314 -2.58 19.65 7.35
C ALA A 314 -1.66 18.56 7.96
N LEU A 315 -1.37 17.49 7.22
CA LEU A 315 -0.51 16.38 7.63
C LEU A 315 0.93 16.52 7.11
N LEU A 316 1.16 17.42 6.15
CA LEU A 316 2.42 17.51 5.39
C LEU A 316 3.45 18.45 6.02
N SER A 317 3.26 18.87 7.28
CA SER A 317 4.31 19.51 8.09
C SER A 317 5.21 18.49 8.81
N GLN A 318 4.86 17.20 8.79
CA GLN A 318 5.61 16.13 9.44
C GLN A 318 5.69 14.87 8.56
N GLU A 319 6.69 14.02 8.82
CA GLU A 319 6.75 12.68 8.25
C GLU A 319 5.72 11.78 8.93
N PHE A 320 5.08 10.90 8.15
CA PHE A 320 4.12 9.96 8.69
C PHE A 320 4.04 8.64 7.93
N VAL A 321 3.66 7.62 8.67
CA VAL A 321 2.96 6.40 8.20
C VAL A 321 1.63 6.29 8.95
N TYR A 322 0.86 5.24 8.73
CA TYR A 322 -0.38 5.03 9.48
C TYR A 322 -0.52 3.62 10.03
N GLN A 323 -1.36 3.48 11.05
CA GLN A 323 -1.63 2.20 11.72
C GLN A 323 -2.32 1.21 10.77
N TRP A 324 -1.93 -0.07 10.86
CA TRP A 324 -2.67 -1.13 10.21
C TRP A 324 -3.93 -1.47 11.03
N GLU A 325 -5.12 -1.21 10.48
CA GLU A 325 -6.40 -1.43 11.15
C GLU A 325 -6.41 -0.78 12.55
N ASN A 326 -6.61 -1.55 13.60
CA ASN A 326 -6.55 -1.12 14.99
C ASN A 326 -5.50 -1.91 15.78
N TYR A 327 -4.47 -2.44 15.10
CA TYR A 327 -3.41 -3.23 15.73
C TYR A 327 -2.28 -2.32 16.21
N ASP A 328 -1.94 -2.43 17.49
CA ASP A 328 -0.77 -1.76 18.04
C ASP A 328 0.52 -2.35 17.48
N GLY A 329 1.45 -1.48 17.07
CA GLY A 329 2.75 -1.91 16.56
C GLY A 329 2.74 -2.49 15.14
N ALA A 330 1.61 -2.41 14.42
CA ALA A 330 1.52 -2.75 13.01
C ALA A 330 1.19 -1.50 12.18
N TYR A 331 1.88 -1.36 11.05
CA TYR A 331 1.87 -0.14 10.25
C TYR A 331 1.63 -0.46 8.78
N ASN A 332 1.00 0.47 8.07
CA ASN A 332 0.76 0.39 6.64
C ASN A 332 1.47 1.55 5.93
N GLY A 333 2.03 1.26 4.76
CA GLY A 333 2.75 2.21 3.92
C GLY A 333 2.01 2.57 2.65
N ALA A 334 0.72 2.24 2.52
CA ALA A 334 -0.07 2.53 1.33
C ALA A 334 -0.19 4.04 1.08
N LEU A 335 -0.12 4.84 2.14
CA LEU A 335 0.02 6.29 2.09
C LEU A 335 1.05 6.68 3.14
N MET A 336 2.12 7.34 2.71
CA MET A 336 3.17 7.77 3.63
C MET A 336 3.90 8.99 3.08
N HIS A 337 4.46 9.77 4.00
CA HIS A 337 5.16 11.00 3.70
C HIS A 337 6.53 10.99 4.37
N LEU A 338 7.59 11.16 3.60
CA LEU A 338 8.96 11.19 4.10
C LEU A 338 9.75 12.36 3.52
N TRP A 339 10.72 12.84 4.28
CA TRP A 339 11.72 13.76 3.78
C TRP A 339 12.80 12.99 3.02
N LYS A 340 13.32 13.62 1.96
CA LYS A 340 14.43 13.07 1.20
C LYS A 340 15.59 12.75 2.14
N GLY A 341 16.01 11.49 2.15
CA GLY A 341 17.11 11.01 2.99
C GLY A 341 16.87 11.14 4.50
N SER A 342 15.62 11.17 4.98
CA SER A 342 15.35 11.09 6.42
C SER A 342 15.85 9.78 7.02
N ASP A 343 16.00 9.74 8.35
CA ASP A 343 16.45 8.54 9.05
C ASP A 343 15.48 7.37 8.82
N PHE A 344 14.18 7.64 8.80
CA PHE A 344 13.19 6.62 8.48
C PHE A 344 13.34 6.13 7.04
N ALA A 345 13.53 7.03 6.06
CA ALA A 345 13.74 6.63 4.67
C ALA A 345 15.00 5.77 4.49
N ARG A 346 16.11 6.10 5.17
CA ARG A 346 17.34 5.29 5.18
C ARG A 346 17.11 3.92 5.79
N GLU A 347 16.38 3.84 6.91
CA GLU A 347 16.04 2.55 7.51
C GLU A 347 15.18 1.68 6.58
N LEU A 348 14.31 2.25 5.75
CA LEU A 348 13.58 1.44 4.78
C LEU A 348 14.51 0.76 3.76
N ILE A 349 15.55 1.46 3.30
CA ILE A 349 16.57 0.90 2.41
C ILE A 349 17.35 -0.21 3.11
N HIS A 350 17.83 0.03 4.34
CA HIS A 350 18.53 -1.00 5.11
C HIS A 350 17.66 -2.23 5.36
N GLY A 351 16.36 -2.05 5.54
CA GLY A 351 15.44 -3.17 5.76
C GLY A 351 15.28 -4.06 4.56
N ILE A 352 15.29 -3.51 3.35
CA ILE A 352 15.25 -4.30 2.12
C ILE A 352 16.47 -5.22 2.01
N ILE A 353 17.63 -4.78 2.52
CA ILE A 353 18.88 -5.55 2.53
C ILE A 353 18.85 -6.64 3.60
N GLU A 354 18.45 -6.28 4.82
CA GLU A 354 18.55 -7.14 6.00
C GLU A 354 17.44 -8.19 6.07
N ILE A 355 16.23 -7.82 5.64
CA ILE A 355 15.06 -8.68 5.74
C ILE A 355 15.03 -9.58 4.50
N ARG A 356 15.21 -10.88 4.73
CA ARG A 356 14.99 -11.88 3.70
C ARG A 356 13.56 -11.76 3.17
N PRO A 357 13.36 -11.70 1.85
CA PRO A 357 12.01 -11.69 1.29
C PRO A 357 11.29 -12.99 1.66
N GLY A 358 10.18 -12.88 2.40
CA GLY A 358 9.27 -13.99 2.69
C GLY A 358 8.13 -14.10 1.67
N ASP A 359 7.11 -14.90 1.98
CA ASP A 359 5.90 -15.06 1.15
C ASP A 359 5.01 -13.81 1.09
N SER A 360 5.22 -12.88 2.04
CA SER A 360 4.68 -11.53 2.00
C SER A 360 5.81 -10.52 2.23
N ASN A 361 5.63 -9.40 1.55
CA ASN A 361 6.49 -8.27 1.26
C ASN A 361 7.16 -7.58 2.47
N TRP A 362 8.10 -6.65 2.21
CA TRP A 362 8.93 -6.01 3.24
C TRP A 362 8.16 -5.08 4.17
N GLY A 363 7.07 -4.45 3.72
CA GLY A 363 6.46 -3.27 4.36
C GLY A 363 6.31 -3.41 5.87
N ARG A 364 5.52 -4.38 6.34
CA ARG A 364 5.23 -4.54 7.78
C ARG A 364 6.49 -4.85 8.60
N ALA A 365 7.29 -5.81 8.14
CA ALA A 365 8.50 -6.23 8.84
C ALA A 365 9.57 -5.11 8.86
N ASN A 366 9.66 -4.35 7.77
CA ASN A 366 10.60 -3.26 7.60
C ASN A 366 10.25 -2.08 8.51
N PHE A 367 8.98 -1.68 8.55
CA PHE A 367 8.51 -0.67 9.50
C PHE A 367 8.76 -1.11 10.94
N ARG A 368 8.35 -2.34 11.30
CA ARG A 368 8.57 -2.86 12.66
C ARG A 368 10.04 -2.82 13.06
N ARG A 369 10.94 -3.25 12.17
CA ARG A 369 12.39 -3.20 12.38
C ARG A 369 12.89 -1.77 12.64
N ALA A 370 12.45 -0.80 11.83
CA ALA A 370 12.86 0.60 12.00
C ALA A 370 12.44 1.14 13.39
N PHE A 371 11.22 0.84 13.83
CA PHE A 371 10.74 1.21 15.16
C PHE A 371 11.50 0.49 16.30
N ASP A 372 11.79 -0.81 16.14
CA ASP A 372 12.56 -1.58 17.12
C ASP A 372 14.02 -1.06 17.25
N ARG A 373 14.55 -0.42 16.21
CA ARG A 373 15.83 0.32 16.23
C ARG A 373 15.74 1.73 16.83
N GLY A 374 14.55 2.14 17.26
CA GLY A 374 14.32 3.44 17.88
C GLY A 374 14.11 4.59 16.89
N VAL A 375 14.02 4.33 15.58
CA VAL A 375 13.70 5.38 14.61
C VAL A 375 12.24 5.76 14.75
N ARG A 376 11.99 7.05 14.98
CA ARG A 376 10.67 7.59 15.26
C ARG A 376 10.12 8.31 14.04
N ILE A 377 8.83 8.13 13.81
CA ILE A 377 8.02 8.83 12.82
C ILE A 377 6.60 8.95 13.38
N THR A 378 5.82 9.91 12.89
CA THR A 378 4.39 9.99 13.23
C THR A 378 3.66 8.75 12.71
N VAL A 379 2.81 8.18 13.54
CA VAL A 379 1.87 7.13 13.12
C VAL A 379 0.47 7.68 13.28
N PHE A 380 -0.23 7.93 12.18
CA PHE A 380 -1.62 8.35 12.22
C PHE A 380 -2.58 7.17 12.38
N PRO A 381 -3.79 7.37 12.94
CA PRO A 381 -4.82 6.35 13.01
C PRO A 381 -5.21 5.81 11.62
N SER A 382 -5.56 4.52 11.53
CA SER A 382 -5.96 3.94 10.24
C SER A 382 -7.17 4.65 9.63
N SER A 383 -8.11 5.06 10.48
CA SER A 383 -9.37 5.66 10.07
C SER A 383 -9.22 7.03 9.39
N PHE A 384 -8.03 7.64 9.42
CA PHE A 384 -7.72 8.83 8.63
C PHE A 384 -7.71 8.51 7.12
N PHE A 385 -7.34 7.28 6.74
CA PHE A 385 -7.07 6.90 5.34
C PHE A 385 -7.79 5.62 4.90
N ASP A 386 -8.23 4.82 5.87
CA ASP A 386 -8.85 3.52 5.67
C ASP A 386 -9.84 3.23 6.80
N THR A 387 -10.94 3.98 6.78
CA THR A 387 -12.01 3.85 7.77
C THR A 387 -12.76 2.52 7.64
N GLU A 388 -12.79 1.92 6.44
CA GLU A 388 -13.49 0.65 6.15
C GLU A 388 -13.04 -0.49 7.07
N TRP A 389 -11.72 -0.58 7.31
CA TRP A 389 -11.15 -1.59 8.20
C TRP A 389 -11.78 -1.66 9.59
N GLN A 390 -12.25 -0.52 10.12
CA GLN A 390 -12.90 -0.47 11.43
C GLN A 390 -14.44 -0.34 11.31
N ALA A 391 -14.94 0.23 10.22
CA ALA A 391 -16.36 0.55 10.08
C ALA A 391 -17.19 -0.57 9.44
N ASP A 392 -16.61 -1.37 8.53
CA ASP A 392 -17.31 -2.44 7.80
C ASP A 392 -16.35 -3.58 7.39
N LEU A 393 -16.29 -4.63 8.21
CA LEU A 393 -15.48 -5.83 7.96
C LEU A 393 -15.89 -6.60 6.68
N HIS A 394 -17.11 -6.38 6.17
CA HIS A 394 -17.65 -7.05 4.98
C HIS A 394 -17.75 -6.11 3.78
N PHE A 395 -17.05 -4.98 3.84
CA PHE A 395 -17.01 -3.99 2.78
C PHE A 395 -16.70 -4.61 1.42
N GLU A 396 -17.44 -4.18 0.40
CA GLU A 396 -17.29 -4.58 -0.99
C GLU A 396 -17.20 -3.34 -1.90
N PRO A 397 -15.99 -2.86 -2.26
CA PRO A 397 -15.77 -1.55 -2.89
C PRO A 397 -16.53 -1.34 -4.19
N PHE A 398 -16.68 -2.44 -4.92
CA PHE A 398 -17.19 -2.47 -6.28
C PHE A 398 -18.63 -3.02 -6.36
N LYS A 399 -19.24 -3.40 -5.23
CA LYS A 399 -20.65 -3.79 -5.16
C LYS A 399 -21.49 -2.68 -4.54
N LYS A 400 -22.75 -2.59 -4.94
CA LYS A 400 -23.73 -1.71 -4.29
C LYS A 400 -24.23 -2.40 -3.02
N THR A 401 -23.89 -1.82 -1.89
CA THR A 401 -24.26 -2.25 -0.54
C THR A 401 -24.95 -1.09 0.20
N PRO A 402 -25.65 -1.33 1.33
CA PRO A 402 -26.13 -0.25 2.19
C PRO A 402 -25.01 0.72 2.61
N GLY A 403 -23.81 0.19 2.87
CA GLY A 403 -22.62 0.97 3.22
C GLY A 403 -22.01 1.77 2.05
N SER A 404 -22.45 1.58 0.81
CA SER A 404 -21.88 2.28 -0.35
C SER A 404 -22.07 3.81 -0.30
N ALA A 405 -23.06 4.30 0.44
CA ALA A 405 -23.28 5.73 0.65
C ALA A 405 -22.41 6.34 1.76
N ALA A 406 -21.78 5.52 2.61
CA ALA A 406 -20.90 6.01 3.66
C ALA A 406 -19.53 6.40 3.08
N LEU A 407 -19.38 7.67 2.70
CA LEU A 407 -18.14 8.19 2.11
C LEU A 407 -17.11 8.65 3.14
N TYR A 408 -17.35 8.37 4.43
CA TYR A 408 -16.49 8.70 5.58
C TYR A 408 -16.05 10.16 5.59
N ASP A 409 -17.02 11.06 5.60
CA ASP A 409 -16.77 12.50 5.68
C ASP A 409 -15.81 12.85 6.82
N GLY A 410 -14.79 13.64 6.50
CA GLY A 410 -13.64 13.92 7.37
C GLY A 410 -12.36 13.17 7.00
N ALA A 411 -12.45 11.92 6.54
CA ALA A 411 -11.28 11.13 6.18
C ALA A 411 -10.46 11.80 5.06
N PHE A 412 -9.15 11.57 5.08
CA PHE A 412 -8.21 12.05 4.07
C PHE A 412 -8.13 11.16 2.85
N ALA A 413 -8.35 9.85 3.03
CA ALA A 413 -8.36 8.89 1.94
C ALA A 413 -9.33 7.73 2.19
N TRP A 414 -9.55 6.93 1.15
CA TRP A 414 -10.25 5.65 1.19
C TRP A 414 -9.45 4.59 0.44
N HIS A 415 -9.30 3.40 1.01
CA HIS A 415 -8.50 2.29 0.48
C HIS A 415 -9.39 1.10 0.10
N TRP A 416 -9.29 0.58 -1.14
CA TRP A 416 -10.14 -0.54 -1.60
C TRP A 416 -9.46 -1.92 -1.66
N HIS A 417 -8.24 -2.05 -1.11
CA HIS A 417 -7.60 -3.34 -0.80
C HIS A 417 -7.35 -4.26 -2.01
N ASN A 418 -6.79 -3.71 -3.09
CA ASN A 418 -6.31 -4.46 -4.25
C ASN A 418 -7.34 -5.39 -4.91
N ARG A 419 -8.65 -5.11 -4.75
CA ARG A 419 -9.76 -5.90 -5.35
C ARG A 419 -9.96 -5.58 -6.84
N TRP A 420 -8.87 -5.57 -7.57
CA TRP A 420 -8.76 -5.12 -8.95
C TRP A 420 -9.63 -5.92 -9.94
N ASP A 421 -9.85 -7.22 -9.70
CA ASP A 421 -10.64 -8.10 -10.59
C ASP A 421 -12.16 -7.91 -10.46
N GLN A 422 -12.64 -7.27 -9.39
CA GLN A 422 -14.08 -7.19 -9.16
C GLN A 422 -14.75 -6.24 -10.16
N PRO A 423 -15.85 -6.62 -10.82
CA PRO A 423 -16.57 -5.72 -11.71
C PRO A 423 -17.17 -4.54 -10.93
N ILE A 424 -17.16 -3.34 -11.54
CA ILE A 424 -17.75 -2.14 -10.95
C ILE A 424 -19.26 -2.19 -11.13
N GLN A 425 -20.01 -2.39 -10.04
CA GLN A 425 -21.46 -2.32 -10.03
C GLN A 425 -21.93 -0.85 -9.94
N ALA A 426 -23.01 -0.53 -10.65
CA ALA A 426 -23.67 0.76 -10.53
C ALA A 426 -24.15 1.01 -9.09
N GLY A 427 -23.86 2.19 -8.55
CA GLY A 427 -24.16 2.60 -7.18
C GLY A 427 -23.19 2.07 -6.12
N SER A 428 -22.13 1.35 -6.50
CA SER A 428 -21.03 0.98 -5.60
C SER A 428 -20.31 2.20 -5.03
N LYS A 429 -19.60 2.01 -3.91
CA LYS A 429 -18.81 3.09 -3.30
C LYS A 429 -17.76 3.64 -4.27
N PHE A 430 -17.06 2.76 -5.00
CA PHE A 430 -16.12 3.16 -6.04
C PHE A 430 -16.77 4.12 -7.06
N GLN A 431 -17.89 3.72 -7.67
CA GLN A 431 -18.54 4.54 -8.69
C GLN A 431 -19.04 5.89 -8.12
N ARG A 432 -19.50 5.90 -6.86
CA ARG A 432 -19.94 7.13 -6.19
C ARG A 432 -18.78 8.10 -5.95
N LEU A 433 -17.63 7.59 -5.49
CA LEU A 433 -16.43 8.38 -5.30
C LEU A 433 -15.86 8.88 -6.62
N GLU A 434 -15.88 8.05 -7.65
CA GLU A 434 -15.51 8.45 -9.02
C GLU A 434 -16.41 9.58 -9.52
N ALA A 435 -17.73 9.43 -9.48
CA ALA A 435 -18.65 10.48 -9.90
C ALA A 435 -18.47 11.79 -9.11
N ARG A 436 -18.24 11.71 -7.79
CA ARG A 436 -17.95 12.88 -6.95
C ARG A 436 -16.64 13.55 -7.34
N THR A 437 -15.63 12.75 -7.68
CA THR A 437 -14.30 13.24 -8.10
C THR A 437 -14.39 13.92 -9.46
N ASP A 438 -15.05 13.28 -10.43
CA ASP A 438 -15.25 13.84 -11.77
C ASP A 438 -16.03 15.17 -11.71
N GLN A 439 -17.05 15.26 -10.87
CA GLN A 439 -17.79 16.50 -10.66
C GLN A 439 -16.90 17.64 -10.14
N LYS A 440 -16.02 17.36 -9.16
CA LYS A 440 -15.06 18.35 -8.65
C LYS A 440 -14.08 18.79 -9.74
N LEU A 441 -13.58 17.85 -10.53
CA LEU A 441 -12.66 18.14 -11.63
C LEU A 441 -13.29 19.04 -12.69
N ILE A 442 -14.54 18.77 -13.06
CA ILE A 442 -15.31 19.62 -13.99
C ILE A 442 -15.46 21.04 -13.43
N GLN A 443 -15.75 21.19 -12.13
CA GLN A 443 -15.84 22.49 -11.46
C GLN A 443 -14.50 23.24 -11.47
N MET A 444 -13.38 22.52 -11.48
CA MET A 444 -12.02 23.06 -11.58
C MET A 444 -11.58 23.31 -13.02
N GLY A 445 -12.41 23.01 -14.02
CA GLY A 445 -12.12 23.24 -15.44
C GLY A 445 -11.42 22.08 -16.16
N PHE A 446 -11.27 20.91 -15.53
CA PHE A 446 -10.78 19.72 -16.20
C PHE A 446 -11.88 19.04 -17.03
N THR A 447 -11.50 18.46 -18.17
CA THR A 447 -12.36 17.52 -18.89
C THR A 447 -12.26 16.14 -18.22
N ALA A 448 -13.20 15.81 -17.34
CA ALA A 448 -13.17 14.60 -16.50
C ALA A 448 -13.69 13.34 -17.20
#